data_AF-A0A3C8CAG5-F1
#
_entry.id   AF-A0A3C8CAG5-F1
#
_cell.length_a   1.000
_cell.length_b   1.000
_cell.length_c   1.000
_cell.angle_alpha   90.00
_cell.angle_beta   90.00
_cell.angle_gamma   90.00
#
_symmetry.space_group_name_H-M   'P 1'
#
loop_
_entity.id
_entity.type
_entity.pdbx_description
1 polymer ?
#
loop_
_entity_poly.entity_id
_entity_poly.type
_entity_poly.pdbx_seq_one_letter_code
_entity_poly.pdbx_strand_id
1 'polypeptide(L)'
;MPAIKFILFILLLIVIASFAVQNMASVGISYYDFKFQLQTIELPLMVVMLIPLILGFFIAWVMGMSDLFKLKSTIRKQNKSISSMEEELESLKNTPQLPVQAESTIDS
;
A
#
# COMPACT_ATOMS: atom_id res chain seq x y z
N MET A 1 -9.64 27.44 15.19
CA MET A 1 -10.60 28.18 14.36
C MET A 1 -10.39 27.78 12.90
N PRO A 2 -11.40 27.21 12.21
CA PRO A 2 -11.27 26.74 10.82
C PRO A 2 -10.87 27.85 9.84
N ALA A 3 -11.26 29.10 10.11
CA ALA A 3 -10.88 30.26 9.30
C ALA A 3 -9.37 30.51 9.23
N ILE A 4 -8.62 30.31 10.33
CA ILE A 4 -7.15 30.47 10.33
C ILE A 4 -6.49 29.41 9.45
N LYS A 5 -6.98 28.16 9.50
CA LYS A 5 -6.48 27.07 8.65
C LYS A 5 -6.74 27.36 7.18
N PHE A 6 -7.91 27.93 6.86
CA PHE A 6 -8.27 28.33 5.51
C PHE A 6 -7.38 29.48 4.98
N ILE A 7 -7.15 30.52 5.79
CA ILE A 7 -6.24 31.61 5.43
C ILE A 7 -4.82 31.09 5.16
N LEU A 8 -4.31 30.21 6.03
CA LEU A 8 -2.99 29.61 5.87
C LEU A 8 -2.91 28.75 4.61
N PHE A 9 -3.98 28.02 4.28
CA PHE A 9 -4.06 27.22 3.07
C PHE A 9 -4.06 28.08 1.80
N ILE A 10 -4.79 29.19 1.79
CA ILE A 10 -4.74 30.16 0.67
C ILE A 10 -3.34 30.75 0.53
N LEU A 11 -2.72 31.15 1.63
CA LEU A 11 -1.36 31.70 1.61
C LEU A 11 -0.36 30.67 1.03
N LEU A 12 -0.48 29.41 1.45
CA LEU A 12 0.31 28.31 0.93
C LEU A 12 0.09 28.11 -0.58
N LEU A 13 -1.16 28.15 -1.04
CA LEU A 13 -1.48 28.06 -2.47
C LEU A 13 -0.84 29.20 -3.28
N ILE A 14 -0.87 30.42 -2.76
CA ILE A 14 -0.24 31.58 -3.41
C ILE A 14 1.28 31.38 -3.52
N VAL A 15 1.91 30.87 -2.46
CA VAL A 15 3.36 30.56 -2.46
C VAL A 15 3.69 29.49 -3.51
N ILE A 16 2.92 28.40 -3.56
CA ILE A 16 3.09 27.33 -4.54
C ILE A 16 2.92 27.87 -5.97
N ALA A 17 1.87 28.66 -6.22
CA ALA A 17 1.61 29.26 -7.53
C ALA A 17 2.73 30.25 -7.93
N SER A 18 3.21 31.06 -6.99
CA SER A 18 4.31 32.01 -7.24
C SER A 18 5.61 31.27 -7.58
N PHE A 19 5.92 30.20 -6.83
CA PHE A 19 7.05 29.34 -7.11
C PHE A 19 6.93 28.70 -8.50
N ALA A 20 5.74 28.19 -8.86
CA ALA A 20 5.47 27.63 -10.16
C ALA A 20 5.74 28.62 -11.30
N VAL A 21 5.27 29.87 -11.16
CA VAL A 21 5.50 30.93 -12.16
C VAL A 21 6.97 31.32 -12.26
N GLN A 22 7.67 31.47 -11.13
CA GLN A 22 9.11 31.82 -11.16
C GLN A 22 9.98 30.71 -11.75
N ASN A 23 9.56 29.45 -11.64
CA ASN A 23 10.25 28.29 -12.20
C ASN A 23 9.73 27.90 -13.59
N MET A 24 9.06 28.82 -14.31
CA MET A 24 8.67 28.66 -15.71
C MET A 24 9.86 28.79 -16.69
N ALA A 25 11.07 28.99 -16.18
CA ALA A 25 12.28 28.99 -17.01
C ALA A 25 12.35 27.71 -17.86
N SER A 26 12.45 27.89 -19.17
CA SER A 26 12.55 26.78 -20.11
C SER A 26 13.92 26.13 -20.03
N VAL A 27 13.93 24.81 -20.00
CA VAL A 27 15.13 24.00 -20.12
C VAL A 27 14.98 23.06 -21.31
N GLY A 28 15.97 23.08 -22.20
CA GLY A 28 16.03 22.19 -23.34
C GLY A 28 16.46 20.79 -22.90
N ILE A 29 15.59 19.81 -23.11
CA ILE A 29 15.88 18.40 -22.88
C ILE A 29 16.01 17.70 -24.22
N SER A 30 17.19 17.17 -24.49
CA SER A 30 17.41 16.29 -25.65
C SER A 30 17.05 14.85 -25.28
N TYR A 31 16.09 14.28 -26.01
CA TYR A 31 15.63 12.91 -25.82
C TYR A 31 15.51 12.18 -27.17
N TYR A 32 15.60 10.85 -27.12
CA TYR A 32 15.41 10.02 -28.30
C TYR A 32 13.92 9.69 -28.48
N ASP A 33 13.37 10.06 -29.63
CA ASP A 33 12.02 9.65 -30.00
C ASP A 33 11.97 8.14 -30.36
N PHE A 34 10.77 7.58 -30.55
CA PHE A 34 10.54 6.17 -30.93
C PHE A 34 11.26 5.73 -32.22
N LYS A 35 11.66 6.68 -33.06
CA LYS A 35 12.45 6.46 -34.28
C LYS A 35 13.96 6.61 -34.07
N PHE A 36 14.43 6.67 -32.82
CA PHE A 36 15.84 6.89 -32.43
C PHE A 36 16.43 8.21 -32.96
N GLN A 37 15.60 9.20 -33.21
CA GLN A 37 16.04 10.54 -33.60
C GLN A 37 16.15 11.42 -32.36
N LEU A 38 17.27 12.14 -32.23
CA LEU A 38 17.49 13.07 -31.13
C LEU A 38 16.62 14.31 -31.36
N GLN A 39 15.69 14.56 -30.45
CA GLN A 39 14.86 15.76 -30.46
C GLN A 39 15.09 16.54 -29.18
N THR A 40 15.19 17.86 -29.29
CA THR A 40 15.27 18.76 -28.14
C THR A 40 13.91 19.38 -27.91
N ILE A 41 13.35 19.15 -26.72
CA ILE A 41 12.07 19.72 -26.30
C ILE A 41 12.36 20.72 -25.19
N GLU A 42 11.83 21.93 -25.37
CA GLU A 42 11.89 23.00 -24.40
C GLU A 42 10.72 22.84 -23.41
N LEU A 43 11.03 22.49 -22.17
CA LEU A 43 10.03 22.32 -21.11
C LEU A 43 10.35 23.23 -19.92
N PRO A 44 9.35 23.79 -19.23
CA PRO A 44 9.58 24.51 -17.98
C PRO A 44 10.25 23.60 -16.95
N LEU A 45 11.26 24.11 -16.23
CA LEU A 45 12.00 23.36 -15.21
C LEU A 45 11.09 22.65 -14.21
N MET A 46 10.00 23.30 -13.82
CA MET A 46 9.01 22.73 -12.91
C MET A 46 8.43 21.39 -13.42
N VAL A 47 8.15 21.28 -14.71
CA VAL A 47 7.60 20.06 -15.35
C VAL A 47 8.62 18.93 -15.30
N VAL A 48 9.88 19.26 -15.60
CA VAL A 48 11.01 18.32 -15.59
C VAL A 48 11.24 17.73 -14.20
N MET A 49 11.03 18.52 -13.15
CA MET A 49 11.14 18.06 -11.76
C MET A 49 9.90 17.30 -11.28
N LEU A 50 8.69 17.73 -11.68
CA LEU A 50 7.44 17.12 -11.23
C LEU A 50 7.25 15.72 -11.79
N ILE A 51 7.56 15.49 -13.07
CA ILE A 51 7.31 14.20 -13.72
C ILE A 51 8.04 13.06 -12.99
N PRO A 52 9.37 13.11 -12.76
CA PRO A 52 10.08 12.07 -12.01
C PRO A 52 9.60 11.94 -10.57
N LEU A 53 9.25 13.05 -9.91
CA LEU A 53 8.74 13.03 -8.54
C LEU A 53 7.41 12.26 -8.45
N ILE A 54 6.47 12.56 -9.34
CA ILE A 54 5.17 11.89 -9.42
C ILE A 54 5.37 10.42 -9.80
N LEU A 55 6.25 10.14 -10.77
CA LEU A 55 6.52 8.77 -11.20
C LEU A 55 7.12 7.94 -10.05
N GLY A 56 8.10 8.50 -9.34
CA GLY A 56 8.71 7.86 -8.18
C GLY A 56 7.70 7.60 -7.05
N PHE A 57 6.86 8.58 -6.74
CA PHE A 57 5.76 8.41 -5.78
C PHE A 57 4.78 7.33 -6.22
N PHE A 58 4.40 7.31 -7.50
CA PHE A 58 3.49 6.32 -8.06
C PHE A 58 4.06 4.90 -7.97
N ILE A 59 5.34 4.71 -8.30
CA ILE A 59 6.02 3.42 -8.18
C ILE A 59 6.05 2.97 -6.71
N ALA A 60 6.45 3.85 -5.80
CA ALA A 60 6.49 3.56 -4.36
C ALA A 60 5.09 3.21 -3.81
N TRP A 61 4.06 3.92 -4.26
CA TRP A 61 2.67 3.65 -3.88
C TRP A 61 2.22 2.27 -4.36
N VAL A 62 2.46 1.91 -5.62
CA VAL A 62 2.08 0.59 -6.16
C VAL A 62 2.81 -0.54 -5.42
N MET A 63 4.09 -0.36 -5.09
CA MET A 63 4.85 -1.31 -4.27
C MET A 63 4.24 -1.45 -2.87
N GLY A 64 4.01 -0.35 -2.16
CA GLY A 64 3.42 -0.38 -0.82
C GLY A 64 2.00 -0.97 -0.80
N MET A 65 1.21 -0.72 -1.84
CA MET A 65 -0.14 -1.31 -1.96
C MET A 65 -0.10 -2.84 -2.04
N SER A 66 0.88 -3.40 -2.75
CA SER A 66 1.04 -4.85 -2.88
C SER A 66 1.32 -5.52 -1.53
N ASP A 67 2.07 -4.87 -0.65
CA ASP A 67 2.36 -5.38 0.69
C ASP A 67 1.13 -5.32 1.61
N LEU A 68 0.31 -4.27 1.50
CA LEU A 68 -0.96 -4.17 2.20
C LEU A 68 -1.92 -5.31 1.81
N PHE A 69 -1.97 -5.68 0.53
CA PHE A 69 -2.78 -6.82 0.07
C PHE A 69 -2.29 -8.16 0.62
N LYS A 70 -0.96 -8.40 0.64
CA LYS A 70 -0.38 -9.62 1.23
C LYS A 70 -0.67 -9.71 2.73
N LEU A 71 -0.55 -8.60 3.44
CA LEU A 71 -0.83 -8.53 4.87
C LEU A 71 -2.31 -8.84 5.15
N LYS A 72 -3.24 -8.21 4.42
CA LYS A 72 -4.68 -8.46 4.56
C LYS A 72 -5.07 -9.91 4.22
N SER A 73 -4.41 -10.50 3.22
CA SER A 73 -4.58 -11.92 2.87
C SER A 73 -4.09 -12.85 3.98
N THR A 74 -2.94 -12.54 4.59
CA THR A 74 -2.37 -13.31 5.70
C THR A 74 -3.27 -13.27 6.93
N ILE A 75 -3.76 -12.07 7.31
CA ILE A 75 -4.73 -11.90 8.40
C ILE A 75 -5.98 -12.75 8.15
N ARG A 76 -6.52 -12.73 6.92
CA ARG A 76 -7.70 -13.54 6.58
C ARG A 76 -7.44 -15.04 6.70
N LYS A 77 -6.26 -15.53 6.29
CA LYS A 77 -5.88 -16.94 6.42
C LYS A 77 -5.73 -17.35 7.89
N GLN A 78 -5.07 -16.53 8.69
CA GLN A 78 -4.89 -16.78 10.12
C GLN A 78 -6.22 -16.82 10.87
N ASN A 79 -7.12 -15.86 10.62
CA ASN A 79 -8.46 -15.87 11.25
C ASN A 79 -9.28 -17.12 10.87
N LYS A 80 -9.18 -17.59 9.61
CA LYS A 80 -9.82 -18.85 9.20
C LYS A 80 -9.26 -20.04 9.98
N SER A 81 -7.94 -20.10 10.16
CA SER A 81 -7.30 -21.17 10.91
C SER A 81 -7.69 -21.16 12.39
N ILE A 82 -7.81 -19.98 13.00
CA ILE A 82 -8.28 -19.84 14.38
C ILE A 82 -9.70 -20.37 14.50
N SER A 83 -10.61 -19.93 13.62
CA SER A 83 -12.01 -20.37 13.63
C SER A 83 -12.15 -21.88 13.44
N SER A 84 -11.36 -22.50 12.55
CA SER A 84 -11.42 -23.95 12.37
C SER A 84 -10.87 -24.72 13.57
N MET A 85 -9.79 -24.23 14.19
CA MET A 85 -9.24 -24.83 15.40
C MET A 85 -10.20 -24.71 16.59
N GLU A 86 -10.92 -23.59 16.72
CA GLU A 86 -11.95 -23.41 17.73
C GLU A 86 -13.13 -24.37 17.53
N GLU A 87 -13.57 -24.55 16.28
CA GLU A 87 -14.64 -25.51 15.91
C GLU A 87 -14.21 -26.96 16.18
N GLU A 88 -12.97 -27.33 15.88
CA GLU A 88 -12.41 -28.66 16.21
C GLU A 88 -12.37 -28.89 17.73
N LEU A 89 -11.90 -27.91 18.51
CA LEU A 89 -11.90 -27.99 19.97
C LEU A 89 -13.31 -28.16 20.54
N GLU A 90 -14.29 -27.44 20.00
CA GLU A 90 -15.69 -27.56 20.41
C GLU A 90 -16.27 -28.93 20.03
N SER A 91 -15.95 -29.46 18.84
CA SER A 91 -16.39 -30.79 18.40
C SER A 91 -15.80 -31.92 19.25
N LEU A 92 -14.53 -31.83 19.64
CA LEU A 92 -13.87 -32.80 20.52
C LEU A 92 -14.45 -32.75 21.94
N LYS A 93 -14.81 -31.56 22.42
CA LYS A 93 -15.45 -31.39 23.74
C LYS A 93 -16.86 -31.97 23.79
N ASN A 94 -17.57 -31.94 22.66
CA ASN A 94 -18.93 -32.46 22.51
C ASN A 94 -19.00 -33.92 22.07
N THR A 95 -17.87 -34.55 21.75
CA THR A 95 -17.81 -36.00 21.51
C THR A 95 -17.85 -36.73 22.86
N PRO A 96 -18.83 -37.60 23.12
CA PRO A 96 -18.84 -38.42 24.32
C PRO A 96 -17.54 -39.23 24.37
N GLN A 97 -16.72 -39.02 25.39
CA GLN A 97 -15.54 -39.86 25.60
C GLN A 97 -16.02 -41.31 25.68
N LEU A 98 -15.67 -42.12 24.68
CA LEU A 98 -15.89 -43.55 24.74
C LEU A 98 -15.21 -44.05 26.02
N PRO A 99 -15.92 -44.83 26.86
CA PRO A 99 -15.35 -45.29 28.12
C PRO A 99 -14.08 -46.04 27.76
N VAL A 100 -12.97 -45.65 28.39
CA VAL A 100 -11.71 -46.41 28.39
C VAL A 100 -12.12 -47.85 28.64
N GLN A 101 -12.05 -48.68 27.59
CA GLN A 101 -12.46 -50.07 27.69
C GLN A 101 -11.68 -50.66 28.85
N ALA A 102 -12.44 -51.12 29.83
CA ALA A 102 -11.93 -51.96 30.89
C ALA A 102 -11.14 -53.09 30.20
N GLU A 103 -9.82 -53.05 30.33
CA GLU A 103 -9.00 -54.22 30.16
C GLU A 103 -9.29 -55.09 31.38
N SER A 104 -10.38 -55.83 31.26
CA SER A 104 -10.86 -56.78 32.24
C SER A 104 -10.06 -58.07 32.11
N THR A 105 -9.59 -58.57 33.26
CA THR A 105 -9.22 -59.97 33.57
C THR A 105 -7.92 -60.46 32.90
N ILE A 106 -6.98 -61.18 33.51
CA ILE A 106 -7.05 -62.35 34.41
C ILE A 106 -5.67 -62.46 35.10
N ASP A 107 -5.57 -62.57 36.43
CA ASP A 107 -4.91 -63.76 37.02
C ASP A 107 -5.30 -63.92 38.50
N SER A 108 -5.58 -65.18 38.83
CA SER A 108 -6.03 -65.66 40.15
C SER A 108 -4.86 -65.99 41.07
#